data_AF-A0A533Y0C1-F1
#
_entry.id   AF-A0A533Y0C1-F1
#
_cell.length_a   1.000
_cell.length_b   1.000
_cell.length_c   1.000
_cell.angle_alpha   90.00
_cell.angle_beta   90.00
_cell.angle_gamma   90.00
#
_symmetry.space_group_name_H-M   'P 1'
#
loop_
_entity.id
_entity.type
_entity.pdbx_description
1 polymer ?
#
loop_
_entity_poly.entity_id
_entity_poly.type
_entity_poly.pdbx_seq_one_letter_code
_entity_poly.pdbx_strand_id
1 'polypeptide(L)'
;MTRRRGGLVLGLACVVALAGAWLWRTHQQGEVNLKACGVLEPGGQRADLVHILGAPTTITANQAKTRVVLTFTGPTFAEKPIRAVVSVRDDVVMEIDCGDGRIKTYDKY
;
A
#
# COMPACT_ATOMS: atom_id res chain seq x y z
N MET A 1 34.03 34.39 -15.51
CA MET A 1 33.03 33.99 -14.48
C MET A 1 31.86 33.15 -15.03
N THR A 2 31.78 32.87 -16.33
CA THR A 2 30.67 32.16 -17.01
C THR A 2 30.70 30.63 -16.86
N ARG A 3 31.88 30.01 -16.77
CA ARG A 3 32.03 28.53 -16.71
C ARG A 3 31.50 27.89 -15.41
N ARG A 4 31.62 28.59 -14.26
CA ARG A 4 31.10 28.13 -12.96
C ARG A 4 29.57 28.20 -12.87
N ARG A 5 28.95 29.19 -13.53
CA ARG A 5 27.49 29.31 -13.59
C ARG A 5 26.85 28.21 -14.44
N GLY A 6 27.48 27.83 -15.55
CA GLY A 6 26.99 26.74 -16.41
C GLY A 6 26.98 25.37 -15.70
N GLY A 7 28.03 25.05 -14.95
CA GLY A 7 28.09 23.80 -14.17
C GLY A 7 27.08 23.74 -13.02
N LEU A 8 26.81 24.87 -12.38
CA LEU A 8 25.77 24.99 -11.34
C LEU A 8 24.37 24.76 -11.92
N VAL A 9 24.07 25.36 -13.07
CA VAL A 9 22.76 25.20 -13.75
C VAL A 9 22.56 23.75 -14.23
N LEU A 10 23.59 23.14 -14.80
CA LEU A 10 23.56 21.72 -15.20
C LEU A 10 23.38 20.78 -14.01
N GLY A 11 24.10 21.03 -12.91
CA GLY A 11 23.94 20.24 -11.68
C GLY A 11 22.52 20.34 -11.11
N LEU A 12 21.95 21.53 -11.08
CA LEU A 12 20.59 21.76 -10.60
C LEU A 12 19.55 21.08 -11.51
N ALA A 13 19.72 21.15 -12.83
CA ALA A 13 18.86 20.48 -13.78
C ALA A 13 18.89 18.95 -13.62
N CYS A 14 20.06 18.36 -13.40
CA CYS A 14 20.18 16.93 -13.13
C CYS A 14 19.48 16.51 -11.84
N VAL A 15 19.59 17.29 -10.76
CA VAL A 15 18.91 17.01 -9.50
C VAL A 15 17.38 17.07 -9.67
N VAL A 16 16.87 18.08 -10.36
CA VAL A 16 15.43 18.22 -10.64
C VAL A 16 14.93 17.06 -11.51
N ALA A 17 15.69 16.65 -12.53
CA ALA A 17 15.32 15.52 -13.38
C ALA A 17 15.29 14.20 -12.60
N LEU A 18 16.27 13.95 -11.73
CA LEU A 18 16.31 12.76 -10.88
C LEU A 18 15.17 12.75 -9.86
N ALA A 19 14.87 13.89 -9.25
CA ALA A 19 13.74 14.03 -8.33
C ALA A 19 12.40 13.79 -9.04
N GLY A 20 12.21 14.36 -10.24
CA GLY A 20 11.00 14.15 -11.04
C GLY A 20 10.82 12.70 -11.48
N ALA A 21 11.91 12.03 -11.90
CA ALA A 21 11.89 10.62 -12.26
C ALA A 21 11.56 9.72 -11.05
N TRP A 22 12.07 10.06 -9.86
CA TRP A 22 11.72 9.39 -8.62
C TRP A 22 10.23 9.54 -8.29
N LEU A 23 9.71 10.76 -8.34
CA LEU A 23 8.31 11.06 -8.05
C LEU A 23 7.35 10.35 -9.03
N TRP A 24 7.72 10.32 -10.31
CA TRP A 24 6.97 9.60 -11.34
C TRP A 24 6.95 8.09 -11.08
N ARG A 25 8.11 7.52 -10.72
CA ARG A 25 8.22 6.09 -10.42
C ARG A 25 7.39 5.71 -9.20
N THR A 26 7.43 6.51 -8.13
CA THR A 26 6.61 6.28 -6.94
C THR A 26 5.11 6.40 -7.25
N HIS A 27 4.72 7.34 -8.11
CA HIS A 27 3.33 7.48 -8.55
C HIS A 27 2.86 6.24 -9.33
N GLN A 28 3.63 5.78 -10.33
CA GLN A 28 3.28 4.57 -11.08
C GLN A 28 3.21 3.32 -10.20
N GLN A 29 4.11 3.19 -9.22
CA GLN A 29 4.07 2.09 -8.27
C GLN A 29 2.82 2.13 -7.37
N GLY A 30 2.41 3.33 -6.94
CA GLY A 30 1.16 3.52 -6.19
C GLY A 30 -0.07 3.06 -6.97
N GLU A 31 -0.15 3.37 -8.27
CA GLU A 31 -1.27 2.92 -9.13
C GLU A 31 -1.30 1.40 -9.32
N VAL A 32 -0.14 0.75 -9.46
CA VAL A 32 -0.06 -0.72 -9.56
C VAL A 32 -0.54 -1.38 -8.27
N ASN A 33 -0.17 -0.83 -7.12
CA ASN A 33 -0.55 -1.36 -5.82
C ASN A 33 -2.04 -1.14 -5.51
N LEU A 34 -2.59 0.02 -5.90
CA LEU A 34 -4.03 0.29 -5.87
C LEU A 34 -4.79 -0.67 -6.77
N LYS A 35 -4.28 -0.94 -7.98
CA LYS A 35 -4.88 -1.91 -8.89
C LYS A 35 -4.82 -3.33 -8.32
N ALA A 36 -3.69 -3.75 -7.75
CA ALA A 36 -3.56 -5.05 -7.10
C ALA A 36 -4.54 -5.21 -5.93
N CYS A 37 -4.71 -4.16 -5.11
CA CYS A 37 -5.69 -4.17 -4.03
C CYS A 37 -7.14 -4.12 -4.55
N GLY A 38 -7.40 -3.44 -5.66
CA GLY A 38 -8.70 -3.42 -6.33
C GLY A 38 -9.18 -4.80 -6.81
N VAL A 39 -8.27 -5.77 -7.02
CA VAL A 39 -8.61 -7.16 -7.35
C VAL A 39 -8.91 -7.99 -6.09
N LEU A 40 -8.47 -7.54 -4.91
CA LEU A 40 -8.78 -8.23 -3.66
C LEU A 40 -10.26 -8.05 -3.33
N GLU A 41 -10.90 -9.17 -3.02
CA GLU A 41 -12.28 -9.22 -2.55
C GLU A 41 -12.29 -9.76 -1.11
N PRO A 42 -13.04 -9.13 -0.20
CA PRO A 42 -13.24 -9.68 1.13
C PRO A 42 -14.11 -10.95 1.02
N GLY A 43 -13.93 -11.87 1.96
CA GLY A 43 -14.55 -13.20 1.98
C GLY A 43 -13.59 -14.36 1.70
N GLY A 44 -12.37 -14.07 1.23
CA GLY A 44 -11.28 -15.04 1.12
C GLY A 44 -10.62 -15.39 2.46
N GLN A 45 -9.76 -16.41 2.47
CA GLN A 45 -8.99 -16.75 3.66
C GLN A 45 -7.85 -15.76 3.88
N ARG A 46 -7.47 -15.55 5.14
CA ARG A 46 -6.29 -14.77 5.51
C ARG A 46 -5.02 -15.24 4.80
N ALA A 47 -4.86 -16.55 4.62
CA ALA A 47 -3.68 -17.13 3.97
C ALA A 47 -3.53 -16.63 2.52
N ASP A 48 -4.64 -16.54 1.78
CA ASP A 48 -4.64 -16.05 0.39
C ASP A 48 -4.24 -14.57 0.35
N LEU A 49 -4.76 -13.78 1.28
CA LEU A 49 -4.41 -12.37 1.42
C LEU A 49 -2.91 -12.18 1.68
N VAL A 50 -2.34 -12.97 2.59
CA VAL A 50 -0.90 -12.95 2.90
C VAL A 50 -0.06 -13.45 1.72
N HIS A 51 -0.58 -14.39 0.92
CA HIS A 51 0.11 -14.83 -0.28
C HIS A 51 0.18 -13.74 -1.35
N ILE A 52 -0.89 -12.96 -1.52
CA ILE A 52 -0.97 -11.89 -2.53
C ILE A 52 -0.22 -10.62 -2.09
N LEU A 53 -0.42 -10.19 -0.85
CA LEU A 53 0.15 -8.94 -0.33
C LEU A 53 1.50 -9.12 0.36
N GLY A 54 1.93 -10.37 0.58
CA GLY A 54 3.08 -10.69 1.40
C GLY A 54 2.78 -10.65 2.90
N ALA A 55 3.83 -10.69 3.71
CA ALA A 55 3.68 -10.64 5.16
C ALA A 55 3.18 -9.26 5.62
N PRO A 56 2.18 -9.21 6.54
CA PRO A 56 1.74 -7.95 7.12
C PRO A 56 2.84 -7.34 7.98
N THR A 57 3.00 -6.03 7.93
CA THR A 57 3.94 -5.29 8.77
C THR A 57 3.46 -5.15 10.20
N THR A 58 2.15 -5.01 10.40
CA THR A 58 1.57 -5.00 11.75
C THR A 58 0.32 -5.85 11.81
N ILE A 59 0.13 -6.46 12.99
CA ILE A 59 -1.01 -7.31 13.32
C ILE A 59 -1.58 -6.79 14.63
N THR A 60 -2.84 -6.39 14.65
CA THR A 60 -3.49 -5.86 15.85
C THR A 60 -4.83 -6.55 16.05
N ALA A 61 -5.01 -7.25 17.16
CA ALA A 61 -6.30 -7.81 17.53
C ALA A 61 -7.16 -6.77 18.26
N ASN A 62 -8.48 -6.82 18.08
CA ASN A 62 -9.40 -6.06 18.92
C ASN A 62 -9.37 -6.57 20.38
N GLN A 63 -9.89 -5.78 21.32
CA GLN A 63 -9.92 -6.16 22.74
C GLN A 63 -10.64 -7.49 23.00
N ALA A 64 -11.69 -7.79 22.22
CA ALA A 64 -12.44 -9.03 22.29
C ALA A 64 -11.73 -10.23 21.63
N LYS A 65 -10.58 -10.03 20.97
CA LYS A 65 -9.83 -11.03 20.19
C LYS A 65 -10.66 -11.78 19.13
N THR A 66 -11.73 -11.15 18.66
CA THR A 66 -12.60 -11.69 17.61
C THR A 66 -12.21 -11.23 16.22
N ARG A 67 -11.48 -10.11 16.12
CA ARG A 67 -11.03 -9.53 14.85
C ARG A 67 -9.55 -9.17 14.91
N VAL A 68 -8.84 -9.44 13.82
CA VAL A 68 -7.44 -9.07 13.62
C VAL A 68 -7.36 -8.10 12.47
N VAL A 69 -6.75 -6.95 12.71
CA VAL A 69 -6.37 -5.98 11.69
C VAL A 69 -4.95 -6.30 11.25
N LEU A 70 -4.79 -6.56 9.97
CA LEU A 70 -3.53 -6.73 9.27
C LEU A 70 -3.24 -5.44 8.51
N THR A 71 -2.07 -4.85 8.74
CA THR A 71 -1.61 -3.71 7.96
C THR A 71 -0.45 -4.14 7.08
N PHE A 72 -0.52 -3.78 5.81
CA PHE A 72 0.52 -4.05 4.82
C PHE A 72 1.10 -2.70 4.37
N THR A 73 2.37 -2.50 4.71
CA THR A 73 3.16 -1.35 4.27
C THR A 73 4.32 -1.86 3.43
N GLY A 74 4.74 -1.05 2.49
CA GLY A 74 5.84 -1.37 1.58
C GLY A 74 6.17 -0.16 0.73
N PRO A 75 7.39 -0.14 0.17
CA PRO A 75 7.93 1.05 -0.50
C PRO A 75 7.14 1.46 -1.75
N THR A 76 6.30 0.56 -2.27
CA THR A 76 5.53 0.74 -3.50
C THR A 76 4.03 0.90 -3.26
N PHE A 77 3.52 0.68 -2.04
CA PHE A 77 2.11 0.98 -1.75
C PHE A 77 1.93 2.50 -1.80
N ALA A 78 0.75 2.96 -2.22
CA ALA A 78 0.43 4.38 -2.25
C ALA A 78 0.70 5.04 -0.88
N GLU A 79 0.61 6.37 -0.79
CA GLU A 79 0.82 7.16 0.45
C GLU A 79 0.09 6.62 1.70
N LYS A 80 -0.89 5.71 1.54
CA LYS A 80 -1.61 5.04 2.63
C LYS A 80 -1.42 3.51 2.61
N PRO A 81 -1.26 2.88 3.79
CA PRO A 81 -1.13 1.43 3.91
C PRO A 81 -2.41 0.70 3.58
N ILE A 82 -2.29 -0.54 3.06
CA ILE A 82 -3.44 -1.44 2.92
C ILE A 82 -3.79 -2.00 4.30
N ARG A 83 -5.06 -1.97 4.67
CA ARG A 83 -5.55 -2.57 5.91
C ARG A 83 -6.58 -3.63 5.59
N ALA A 84 -6.45 -4.79 6.20
CA ALA A 84 -7.43 -5.85 6.11
C ALA A 84 -7.89 -6.28 7.50
N VAL A 85 -9.18 -6.47 7.68
CA VAL A 85 -9.77 -6.98 8.92
C VAL A 85 -10.14 -8.44 8.69
N VAL A 86 -9.70 -9.31 9.60
CA VAL A 86 -9.91 -10.76 9.52
C VAL A 86 -10.68 -11.22 10.76
N SER A 87 -11.70 -12.06 10.58
CA SER A 87 -12.37 -12.76 11.66
C SER A 87 -11.43 -13.83 12.23
N VAL A 88 -11.16 -13.79 13.53
CA VAL A 88 -10.30 -14.80 14.18
C VAL A 88 -10.97 -16.18 14.21
N ARG A 89 -12.30 -16.20 14.28
CA ARG A 89 -13.07 -17.44 14.42
C ARG A 89 -12.98 -18.30 13.16
N ASP A 90 -13.09 -17.66 12.00
CA ASP A 90 -13.23 -18.33 10.71
C ASP A 90 -11.99 -18.11 9.81
N ASP A 91 -11.04 -17.28 10.25
CA ASP A 91 -9.86 -16.82 9.51
C ASP A 91 -10.19 -16.20 8.13
N VAL A 92 -11.39 -15.61 8.03
CA VAL A 92 -11.93 -14.96 6.83
C VAL A 92 -11.67 -13.47 6.85
N VAL A 93 -11.23 -12.92 5.72
CA VAL A 93 -11.09 -11.47 5.52
C VAL A 93 -12.47 -10.84 5.42
N MET A 94 -12.81 -10.00 6.39
CA MET A 94 -14.10 -9.30 6.50
C MET A 94 -14.08 -7.95 5.79
N GLU A 95 -12.96 -7.23 5.85
CA GLU A 95 -12.87 -5.87 5.30
C GLU A 95 -11.49 -5.68 4.68
N ILE A 96 -11.42 -4.93 3.58
CA ILE A 96 -10.18 -4.52 2.93
C ILE A 96 -10.28 -3.04 2.58
N ASP A 97 -9.36 -2.25 3.12
CA ASP A 97 -9.14 -0.84 2.84
C ASP A 97 -7.82 -0.70 2.07
N CYS A 98 -7.93 -0.28 0.82
CA CYS A 98 -6.81 -0.12 -0.09
C CYS A 98 -6.11 1.24 0.02
N GLY A 99 -6.54 2.11 0.93
CA GLY A 99 -5.97 3.45 1.10
C GLY A 99 -6.44 4.46 0.05
N ASP A 100 -7.29 4.08 -0.90
CA ASP A 100 -7.98 4.98 -1.83
C ASP A 100 -9.27 5.61 -1.24
N GLY A 101 -9.58 5.29 0.01
CA GLY A 101 -10.81 5.71 0.68
C GLY A 101 -12.01 4.83 0.33
N ARG A 102 -11.83 3.77 -0.47
CA ARG A 102 -12.86 2.77 -0.74
C ARG A 102 -12.61 1.55 0.13
N ILE A 103 -13.54 1.29 1.04
CA ILE A 103 -13.51 0.11 1.88
C ILE A 103 -14.41 -0.93 1.24
N LYS A 104 -13.88 -2.12 0.98
CA LYS A 104 -14.67 -3.29 0.59
C LYS A 104 -14.97 -4.12 1.83
N THR A 105 -16.23 -4.48 2.03
CA THR A 105 -16.67 -5.28 3.18
C THR A 105 -17.37 -6.56 2.71
N TYR A 106 -17.24 -7.62 3.50
CA TYR A 106 -17.91 -8.90 3.29
C TYR A 106 -18.89 -9.13 4.44
N ASP A 107 -20.17 -8.93 4.14
CA ASP A 107 -21.26 -8.92 5.10
C ASP A 107 -21.90 -10.30 5.21
N LYS A 108 -21.09 -11.33 5.50
CA LYS A 108 -21.60 -12.71 5.64
C LYS A 108 -22.03 -13.05 7.07
N TYR A 109 -22.14 -12.05 7.95
CA TYR A 109 -22.55 -12.21 9.35
C TYR A 109 -23.37 -11.04 9.85
#